data_AF-A0A2S9G6C2-F1
#
_entry.id   AF-A0A2S9G6C2-F1
#
_cell.length_a   1.000
_cell.length_b   1.000
_cell.length_c   1.000
_cell.angle_alpha   90.00
_cell.angle_beta   90.00
_cell.angle_gamma   90.00
#
_symmetry.space_group_name_H-M   'P 1'
#
loop_
_entity.id
_entity.type
_entity.pdbx_description
1 polymer ?
#
loop_
_entity_poly.entity_id
_entity_poly.type
_entity_poly.pdbx_seq_one_letter_code
_entity_poly.pdbx_strand_id
1 'polypeptide(L)' 'RARAQREMRAKEMCRRCPVIAQCRSHALAVGEPYGIWGGLSEAERELLLKRGIRRTA' A
#
# COMPACT_ATOMS: atom_id res chain seq x y z
N ARG A 1 15.74 -1.99 -11.98
CA ARG A 1 15.89 -3.19 -11.11
C ARG A 1 16.02 -2.83 -9.62
N ALA A 2 16.89 -1.90 -9.23
CA ALA A 2 17.09 -1.52 -7.82
C ALA A 2 15.82 -1.04 -7.08
N ARG A 3 14.96 -0.24 -7.72
CA ARG A 3 13.68 0.21 -7.13
C ARG A 3 12.76 -0.97 -6.76
N ALA A 4 12.50 -1.86 -7.72
CA ALA A 4 11.65 -3.02 -7.50
C ALA A 4 12.17 -3.94 -6.38
N GLN A 5 13.50 -4.10 -6.27
CA GLN A 5 14.10 -4.87 -5.17
C GLN A 5 13.88 -4.21 -3.80
N ARG A 6 14.01 -2.87 -3.71
CA ARG A 6 13.72 -2.14 -2.46
C ARG A 6 12.26 -2.28 -2.06
N GLU A 7 11.34 -2.15 -3.01
CA GLU A 7 9.91 -2.32 -2.77
C GLU A 7 9.58 -3.75 -2.32
N MET A 8 10.18 -4.75 -2.95
CA MET A 8 10.01 -6.16 -2.58
C MET A 8 10.46 -6.42 -1.14
N ARG A 9 11.66 -5.98 -0.77
CA ARG A 9 12.19 -6.14 0.60
C ARG A 9 11.30 -5.45 1.64
N ALA A 10 10.85 -4.23 1.35
CA ALA A 10 9.95 -3.52 2.26
C ALA A 10 8.59 -4.24 2.41
N LYS A 11 8.02 -4.75 1.31
CA LYS A 11 6.79 -5.55 1.35
C LYS A 11 6.97 -6.86 2.14
N GLU A 12 8.12 -7.51 2.03
CA GLU A 12 8.45 -8.70 2.84
C GLU A 12 8.48 -8.41 4.34
N MET A 13 9.02 -7.25 4.74
CA MET A 13 8.96 -6.80 6.13
C MET A 13 7.52 -6.56 6.57
N CYS A 14 6.70 -5.90 5.75
CA CYS A 14 5.29 -5.67 6.07
C CYS A 14 4.50 -6.98 6.29
N ARG A 15 4.81 -8.07 5.57
CA ARG A 15 4.11 -9.37 5.72
C ARG A 15 4.23 -9.98 7.10
N ARG A 16 5.27 -9.60 7.86
CA ARG A 16 5.50 -10.08 9.25
C ARG A 16 4.90 -9.13 10.30
N CYS A 17 4.32 -8.01 9.87
CA CYS A 17 3.78 -7.01 10.77
C CYS A 17 2.40 -7.43 11.32
N PRO A 18 2.19 -7.49 12.65
CA PRO A 18 0.93 -7.92 13.23
C PRO A 18 -0.24 -6.96 12.93
N VAL A 19 0.06 -5.71 12.59
CA VAL A 19 -0.92 -4.65 12.31
C VAL A 19 -1.03 -4.32 10.83
N ILE A 20 -0.59 -5.21 9.93
CA ILE A 20 -0.55 -4.97 8.48
C ILE A 20 -1.90 -4.48 7.93
N ALA A 21 -3.02 -5.02 8.41
CA ALA A 21 -4.36 -4.64 7.99
C ALA A 21 -4.72 -3.21 8.43
N GLN A 22 -4.42 -2.86 9.69
CA GLN A 22 -4.69 -1.52 10.25
C GLN A 22 -3.83 -0.46 9.54
N CYS A 23 -2.53 -0.74 9.36
CA CYS A 23 -1.61 0.11 8.61
C CYS A 23 -2.10 0.35 7.17
N ARG A 24 -2.55 -0.71 6.48
CA ARG A 24 -3.12 -0.60 5.13
C ARG A 24 -4.38 0.27 5.12
N SER A 25 -5.29 0.03 6.06
CA SER A 25 -6.56 0.75 6.13
C SER A 25 -6.33 2.24 6.38
N HIS A 26 -5.39 2.58 7.27
CA HIS A 26 -5.01 3.96 7.53
C HIS A 26 -4.46 4.62 6.26
N ALA A 27 -3.47 4.00 5.62
CA ALA A 27 -2.84 4.56 4.42
C ALA A 27 -3.82 4.77 3.26
N LEU A 28 -4.82 3.89 3.10
CA LEU A 28 -5.89 4.07 2.12
C LEU A 28 -6.85 5.19 2.53
N ALA A 29 -7.23 5.28 3.81
CA ALA A 29 -8.18 6.28 4.29
C ALA A 29 -7.66 7.71 4.16
N VAL A 30 -6.36 7.94 4.46
CA VAL A 30 -5.75 9.27 4.38
C VAL A 30 -5.14 9.58 3.01
N GLY A 31 -5.15 8.61 2.09
CA GLY A 31 -4.54 8.77 0.77
C GLY A 31 -3.03 9.00 0.82
N GLU A 32 -2.33 8.24 1.68
CA GLU A 32 -0.91 8.44 1.96
C GLU A 32 -0.07 8.41 0.65
N PRO A 33 0.60 9.53 0.28
CA PRO A 33 1.14 9.72 -1.07
C PRO A 33 2.38 8.89 -1.37
N TYR A 34 3.16 8.46 -0.37
CA TYR A 34 4.47 7.86 -0.62
C TYR A 34 4.72 6.57 0.17
N GLY A 35 5.76 5.83 -0.23
CA GLY A 35 6.29 4.69 0.52
C GLY A 35 5.47 3.40 0.47
N ILE A 36 5.92 2.39 1.23
CA ILE A 36 5.23 1.10 1.38
C ILE A 36 4.43 1.10 2.68
N TRP A 37 3.13 0.86 2.56
CA TRP A 37 2.20 0.82 3.70
C TRP A 37 1.33 -0.42 3.64
N GLY A 38 1.25 -1.17 4.74
CA GLY A 38 0.41 -2.37 4.82
C GLY A 38 0.68 -3.41 3.73
N GLY A 39 1.92 -3.48 3.24
CA GLY A 39 2.35 -4.38 2.15
C GLY A 39 2.03 -3.88 0.74
N LEU A 40 1.62 -2.61 0.57
CA LEU A 40 1.30 -2.01 -0.72
C LEU A 40 2.27 -0.88 -1.06
N SER A 41 2.70 -0.80 -2.31
CA SER A 41 3.35 0.39 -2.85
C SER A 41 2.36 1.50 -3.13
N GLU A 42 2.89 2.71 -3.32
CA GLU A 42 2.13 3.87 -3.79
C GLU A 42 1.25 3.54 -5.00
N ALA A 43 1.83 2.97 -6.05
CA ALA A 43 1.10 2.60 -7.27
C ALA A 43 -0.02 1.57 -7.00
N GLU A 44 0.21 0.60 -6.13
CA GLU A 44 -0.82 -0.38 -5.76
C GLU A 44 -1.95 0.26 -4.96
N ARG A 45 -1.64 1.18 -4.04
CA ARG A 45 -2.67 1.95 -3.30
C ARG A 45 -3.48 2.82 -4.24
N GLU A 46 -2.83 3.52 -5.16
CA GLU A 46 -3.50 4.36 -6.15
C GLU A 46 -4.51 3.55 -6.99
N LEU A 47 -4.13 2.35 -7.41
CA LEU A 47 -5.04 1.43 -8.13
C LEU A 47 -6.24 1.02 -7.27
N LEU A 48 -6.05 0.77 -5.97
CA LEU A 48 -7.16 0.43 -5.06
C LEU A 48 -8.08 1.62 -4.84
N LEU A 49 -7.54 2.83 -4.65
CA LEU A 49 -8.33 4.06 -4.50
C LEU A 49 -9.15 4.34 -5.76
N LYS A 50 -8.53 4.23 -6.95
CA LYS A 50 -9.24 4.35 -8.24
C LYS A 50 -10.32 3.30 -8.44
N ARG A 51 -10.14 2.08 -7.90
CA ARG A 51 -11.19 1.03 -7.91
C ARG A 51 -12.31 1.33 -6.93
N GLY A 52 -12.00 1.92 -5.77
CA GLY A 52 -13.00 2.37 -4.79
C GLY A 52 -13.89 3.47 -5.36
N ILE A 53 -13.27 4.49 -5.98
CA ILE A 53 -13.97 5.61 -6.62
C ILE A 53 -14.92 5.11 -7.72
N ARG A 54 -14.49 4.16 -8.55
CA ARG A 54 -15.33 3.54 -9.60
C ARG A 54 -16.51 2.74 -9.08
N ARG A 55 -16.54 2.35 -7.80
CA ARG A 55 -17.67 1.64 -7.19
C ARG A 55 -18.71 2.58 -6.59
N THR A 56 -18.34 3.84 -6.34
CA THR A 56 -19.21 4.88 -5.78
C THR A 56 -19.79 5.82 -6.83
N ALA A 57 -19.31 5.74 -8.07
CA ALA A 57 -19.91 6.39 -9.24
C ALA A 57 -20.91 5.44 -9.91
#